data_AF-A0A1B9DKP5-F1
#
_entry.id   AF-A0A1B9DKP5-F1
#
_cell.length_a   1.000
_cell.length_b   1.000
_cell.length_c   1.000
_cell.angle_alpha   90.00
_cell.angle_beta   90.00
_cell.angle_gamma   90.00
#
_symmetry.space_group_name_H-M   'P 1'
#
loop_
_entity.id
_entity.type
_entity.pdbx_description
1 polymer ?
#
loop_
_entity_poly.entity_id
_entity_poly.type
_entity_poly.pdbx_seq_one_letter_code
_entity_poly.pdbx_strand_id
1 'polypeptide(L)'
;MVYIIFWFLLLFSPLLFQFIFGNKVIKDSTSFSFLEVILISSLGHIVFAIINLELMSESLKHATYKCGMPWLALLMMEYFFGFVLLIVILTQLYILYRKKKSKKKVHNN
;
A
#
# COMPACT_ATOMS: atom_id res chain seq x y z
N MET A 1 -10.08 10.81 19.20
CA MET A 1 -8.62 10.89 18.93
C MET A 1 -8.03 9.52 18.57
N VAL A 2 -8.29 8.46 19.35
CA VAL A 2 -7.80 7.09 19.06
C VAL A 2 -8.22 6.55 17.69
N TYR A 3 -9.49 6.72 17.29
CA TYR A 3 -10.00 6.24 16.00
C TYR A 3 -9.32 6.88 14.77
N ILE A 4 -8.91 8.14 14.88
CA ILE A 4 -8.23 8.86 13.78
C ILE A 4 -6.84 8.26 13.57
N ILE A 5 -6.12 7.97 14.66
CA ILE A 5 -4.80 7.31 14.61
C ILE A 5 -4.93 5.94 13.94
N PHE A 6 -5.98 5.18 14.29
CA PHE A 6 -6.25 3.88 13.68
C PHE A 6 -6.47 3.97 12.17
N TRP A 7 -7.27 4.93 11.69
CA TRP A 7 -7.49 5.13 10.24
C TRP A 7 -6.20 5.39 9.48
N PHE A 8 -5.37 6.30 9.99
CA PHE A 8 -4.06 6.58 9.38
C PHE A 8 -3.18 5.33 9.39
N LEU A 9 -3.16 4.58 10.49
CA LEU A 9 -2.33 3.39 10.59
C LEU A 9 -2.75 2.31 9.57
N LEU A 10 -4.06 2.12 9.35
CA LEU A 10 -4.59 1.21 8.33
C LEU A 10 -4.20 1.64 6.92
N LEU A 11 -4.29 2.94 6.65
CA LEU A 11 -4.05 3.53 5.34
C LEU A 11 -2.55 3.56 4.97
N PHE A 12 -1.65 3.77 5.93
CA PHE A 12 -0.20 3.73 5.70
C PHE A 12 0.40 2.32 5.74
N SER A 13 -0.22 1.38 6.44
CA SER A 13 0.27 -0.01 6.60
C SER A 13 0.69 -0.70 5.28
N PRO A 14 -0.14 -0.74 4.21
CA PRO A 14 0.21 -1.45 2.98
C PRO A 14 1.39 -0.78 2.26
N LEU A 15 1.47 0.55 2.31
CA LEU A 15 2.58 1.33 1.76
C LEU A 15 3.89 1.03 2.48
N LEU A 16 3.86 1.02 3.82
CA LEU A 16 5.04 0.72 4.64
C LEU A 16 5.50 -0.73 4.42
N PHE A 17 4.56 -1.67 4.33
CA PHE A 17 4.87 -3.06 4.03
C PHE A 17 5.56 -3.21 2.67
N GLN A 18 5.01 -2.62 1.60
CA GLN A 18 5.64 -2.61 0.27
C GLN A 18 7.02 -1.95 0.28
N PHE A 19 7.18 -0.84 1.01
CA PHE A 19 8.46 -0.14 1.08
C PHE A 19 9.54 -0.98 1.79
N ILE A 20 9.21 -1.59 2.93
CA ILE A 20 10.16 -2.38 3.73
C ILE A 20 10.45 -3.72 3.05
N PHE A 21 9.42 -4.52 2.77
CA PHE A 21 9.61 -5.87 2.21
C PHE A 21 10.03 -5.83 0.75
N GLY A 22 9.52 -4.89 -0.05
CA GLY A 22 9.96 -4.75 -1.44
C GLY A 22 11.46 -4.45 -1.54
N ASN A 23 11.99 -3.59 -0.65
CA ASN A 23 13.42 -3.33 -0.57
C ASN A 23 14.22 -4.54 -0.06
N LYS A 24 13.69 -5.33 0.89
CA LYS A 24 14.32 -6.58 1.33
C LYS A 24 14.42 -7.60 0.19
N VAL A 25 13.37 -7.73 -0.64
CA VAL A 25 13.39 -8.59 -1.83
C VAL A 25 14.44 -8.13 -2.83
N ILE A 26 14.54 -6.81 -3.10
CA ILE A 26 15.57 -6.26 -3.99
C ILE A 26 16.98 -6.57 -3.48
N LYS A 27 17.19 -6.58 -2.16
CA LYS A 27 18.47 -6.91 -1.54
C LYS A 27 18.74 -8.42 -1.42
N ASP A 28 17.86 -9.27 -1.95
CA ASP A 28 17.91 -10.74 -1.80
C ASP A 28 17.98 -11.16 -0.31
N SER A 29 17.36 -10.40 0.60
CA SER A 29 17.48 -10.56 2.06
C SER A 29 16.25 -11.16 2.73
N THR A 30 15.33 -11.76 1.97
CA THR A 30 14.09 -12.38 2.48
C THR A 30 13.66 -13.54 1.58
N SER A 31 12.85 -14.46 2.12
CA SER A 31 12.30 -15.61 1.39
C SER A 31 11.10 -15.26 0.52
N PHE A 32 10.44 -14.11 0.76
CA PHE A 32 9.32 -13.67 -0.05
C PHE A 32 9.74 -13.32 -1.46
N SER A 33 8.95 -13.75 -2.44
CA SER A 33 9.06 -13.29 -3.81
C SER A 33 8.50 -11.88 -3.97
N PHE A 34 8.97 -11.15 -4.97
CA PHE A 34 8.50 -9.79 -5.23
C PHE A 34 7.00 -9.76 -5.55
N LEU A 35 6.48 -10.79 -6.23
CA LEU A 35 5.06 -10.92 -6.55
C LEU A 35 4.21 -11.11 -5.29
N GLU A 36 4.67 -11.92 -4.33
CA GLU A 36 3.96 -12.08 -3.05
C GLU A 36 3.88 -10.75 -2.30
N VAL A 37 4.96 -9.98 -2.26
CA VAL A 37 4.95 -8.65 -1.61
C VAL A 37 3.96 -7.70 -2.29
N ILE A 38 3.92 -7.67 -3.63
CA ILE A 38 2.93 -6.86 -4.37
C ILE A 38 1.50 -7.29 -4.03
N LEU A 39 1.23 -8.60 -4.08
CA LEU A 39 -0.12 -9.15 -3.86
C LEU A 39 -0.60 -8.83 -2.44
N ILE A 40 0.23 -9.06 -1.42
CA ILE A 40 -0.11 -8.76 -0.03
C ILE A 40 -0.36 -7.26 0.16
N SER A 41 0.49 -6.39 -0.40
CA SER A 41 0.32 -4.94 -0.28
C SER A 41 -0.95 -4.45 -0.97
N SER A 42 -1.23 -4.97 -2.17
CA SER A 42 -2.39 -4.57 -2.97
C SER A 42 -3.70 -5.04 -2.35
N LEU A 43 -3.75 -6.31 -1.91
CA LEU A 43 -4.90 -6.86 -1.19
C LEU A 43 -5.09 -6.16 0.15
N GLY A 44 -4.00 -5.92 0.89
CA GLY A 44 -4.03 -5.17 2.15
C GLY A 44 -4.61 -3.78 1.98
N HIS A 45 -4.21 -3.05 0.92
CA HIS A 45 -4.76 -1.73 0.59
C HIS A 45 -6.27 -1.78 0.37
N ILE A 46 -6.77 -2.74 -0.42
CA ILE A 46 -8.20 -2.89 -0.68
C ILE A 46 -8.97 -3.23 0.61
N VAL A 47 -8.48 -4.19 1.39
CA VAL A 47 -9.13 -4.62 2.65
C VAL A 47 -9.17 -3.47 3.66
N PHE A 48 -8.07 -2.76 3.84
CA PHE A 48 -8.02 -1.63 4.77
C PHE A 48 -8.87 -0.45 4.30
N ALA A 49 -8.96 -0.19 3.00
CA ALA A 49 -9.87 0.82 2.45
C ALA A 49 -11.34 0.49 2.75
N ILE A 50 -11.76 -0.78 2.61
CA ILE A 50 -13.12 -1.22 2.97
C ILE A 50 -13.37 -1.00 4.47
N ILE A 51 -12.45 -1.44 5.33
CA ILE A 51 -12.57 -1.27 6.78
C ILE A 51 -12.67 0.22 7.15
N ASN A 52 -11.84 1.09 6.54
CA ASN A 52 -11.90 2.53 6.77
C ASN A 52 -13.25 3.13 6.35
N LEU A 53 -13.81 2.71 5.21
CA LEU A 53 -15.12 3.17 4.73
C LEU A 53 -16.27 2.73 5.65
N GLU A 54 -16.22 1.51 6.18
CA GLU A 54 -17.20 1.03 7.17
C GLU A 54 -17.11 1.81 8.48
N LEU A 55 -15.89 2.02 9.00
CA LEU A 55 -15.68 2.76 10.24
C LEU A 55 -16.12 4.23 10.12
N MET A 56 -15.90 4.84 8.96
CA MET A 56 -16.43 6.17 8.63
C MET A 56 -17.95 6.17 8.58
N SER A 57 -18.56 5.16 7.96
CA SER A 57 -20.02 5.05 7.86
C SER A 57 -20.67 4.92 9.24
N GLU A 58 -20.07 4.14 10.14
CA GLU A 58 -20.52 4.02 11.53
C GLU A 58 -20.39 5.34 12.29
N SER A 59 -19.25 6.03 12.13
CA SER A 59 -19.03 7.35 12.74
C SER A 59 -20.05 8.40 12.27
N LEU A 60 -20.45 8.34 10.99
CA LEU A 60 -21.44 9.24 10.40
C LEU A 60 -22.89 8.92 10.80
N LYS A 61 -23.22 7.68 11.18
CA LYS A 61 -24.56 7.33 11.70
C LYS A 61 -24.90 8.09 12.97
N HIS A 62 -23.90 8.37 13.80
CA HIS A 62 -24.04 9.12 15.05
C HIS A 62 -23.89 10.64 14.88
N ALA A 63 -23.56 11.12 13.67
CA ALA A 63 -23.38 12.54 13.40
C ALA A 63 -24.71 13.23 13.05
N THR A 64 -24.93 14.42 13.61
CA THR A 64 -26.14 15.24 13.38
C THR A 64 -26.26 15.73 11.94
N TYR A 65 -25.13 15.85 11.22
CA TYR A 65 -25.06 16.32 9.84
C TYR A 65 -24.59 15.19 8.92
N LYS A 66 -25.51 14.63 8.14
CA LYS A 66 -25.27 13.56 7.16
C LYS A 66 -24.76 14.10 5.83
N CYS A 67 -23.66 14.86 5.84
CA CYS A 67 -23.03 15.27 4.59
C CYS A 67 -22.12 14.14 4.08
N GLY A 68 -22.15 13.86 2.77
CA GLY A 68 -21.29 12.85 2.14
C GLY A 68 -19.83 13.27 1.96
N MET A 69 -19.47 14.51 2.31
CA MET A 69 -18.12 15.04 2.14
C MET A 69 -17.02 14.22 2.85
N PRO A 70 -17.21 13.74 4.10
CA PRO A 70 -16.20 12.92 4.78
C PRO A 70 -15.94 11.60 4.04
N TRP A 71 -16.98 11.01 3.44
CA TRP A 71 -16.86 9.79 2.66
C TRP A 71 -16.07 10.03 1.37
N LEU A 72 -16.36 11.12 0.66
CA LEU A 72 -15.61 11.53 -0.54
C LEU A 72 -14.14 11.84 -0.22
N ALA A 73 -13.87 12.54 0.88
CA ALA A 73 -12.53 12.86 1.32
C ALA A 73 -11.70 11.60 1.63
N LEU A 74 -12.31 10.64 2.34
CA LEU A 74 -11.67 9.36 2.65
C LEU A 74 -11.39 8.56 1.37
N LEU A 75 -12.36 8.47 0.47
CA LEU A 75 -12.20 7.77 -0.80
C LEU A 75 -11.09 8.39 -1.66
N MET A 76 -11.02 9.72 -1.76
CA MET A 76 -9.93 10.42 -2.46
C MET A 76 -8.57 10.18 -1.82
N MET A 77 -8.50 10.10 -0.49
CA MET A 77 -7.26 9.73 0.22
C MET A 77 -6.84 8.29 -0.10
N GLU A 78 -7.76 7.32 -0.05
CA GLU A 78 -7.45 5.92 -0.42
C GLU A 78 -6.95 5.80 -1.86
N TYR A 79 -7.54 6.56 -2.79
CA TYR A 79 -7.06 6.62 -4.18
C TYR A 79 -5.66 7.23 -4.29
N PHE A 80 -5.39 8.32 -3.57
CA PHE A 80 -4.08 8.94 -3.54
C PHE A 80 -3.01 7.98 -3.00
N PHE A 81 -3.30 7.27 -1.90
CA PHE A 81 -2.38 6.30 -1.33
C PHE A 81 -2.20 5.06 -2.21
N GLY A 82 -3.26 4.59 -2.85
CA GLY A 82 -3.17 3.55 -3.87
C GLY A 82 -2.30 3.95 -5.06
N PHE A 83 -2.38 5.21 -5.49
CA PHE A 83 -1.51 5.75 -6.54
C PHE A 83 -0.04 5.81 -6.10
N VAL A 84 0.24 6.26 -4.87
CA VAL A 84 1.61 6.25 -4.32
C VAL A 84 2.13 4.82 -4.18
N LEU A 85 1.31 3.87 -3.73
CA LEU A 85 1.66 2.45 -3.64
C LEU A 85 2.05 1.90 -5.02
N LEU A 86 1.28 2.24 -6.07
CA LEU A 86 1.57 1.86 -7.45
C LEU A 86 2.92 2.42 -7.91
N ILE A 87 3.22 3.69 -7.63
CA ILE A 87 4.52 4.30 -7.94
C ILE A 87 5.67 3.55 -7.27
N VAL A 88 5.52 3.21 -5.98
CA VAL A 88 6.54 2.46 -5.23
C VAL A 88 6.76 1.08 -5.85
N ILE A 89 5.69 0.36 -6.19
CA ILE A 89 5.75 -0.95 -6.84
C ILE A 89 6.50 -0.84 -8.18
N LEU A 90 6.12 0.09 -9.05
CA LEU A 90 6.76 0.28 -10.36
C LEU A 90 8.25 0.61 -10.24
N THR A 91 8.60 1.50 -9.31
CA THR A 91 9.99 1.89 -9.06
C THR A 91 10.82 0.69 -8.61
N GLN A 92 10.30 -0.09 -7.66
CA GLN A 92 10.96 -1.30 -7.18
C GLN A 92 11.07 -2.39 -8.26
N LEU A 93 10.04 -2.56 -9.09
CA LEU A 93 10.04 -3.47 -10.25
C LEU A 93 11.15 -3.13 -11.24
N TYR A 94 11.28 -1.84 -11.56
CA TYR A 94 12.32 -1.35 -12.46
C TYR A 94 13.72 -1.62 -11.91
N ILE A 95 13.95 -1.34 -10.62
CA ILE A 95 15.23 -1.60 -9.95
C ILE A 95 15.55 -3.11 -9.98
N LEU A 96 14.58 -3.96 -9.65
CA LEU A 96 14.75 -5.41 -9.68
C LEU A 96 15.09 -5.91 -11.09
N TYR A 97 14.40 -5.40 -12.10
CA TYR A 97 14.67 -5.73 -13.51
C TYR A 97 16.11 -5.35 -13.92
N ARG A 98 16.56 -4.15 -13.56
CA ARG A 98 17.94 -3.69 -13.82
C ARG A 98 18.99 -4.57 -13.13
N LYS A 99 18.75 -4.96 -11.87
CA LYS A 99 19.66 -5.86 -11.11
C LYS A 99 19.78 -7.23 -11.77
N LYS A 100 18.65 -7.85 -12.18
CA LYS A 100 18.64 -9.14 -12.87
C LYS A 100 19.38 -9.09 -14.21
N LYS A 101 19.22 -8.00 -14.98
CA LYS A 101 19.95 -7.79 -16.24
C LYS A 101 21.46 -7.69 -16.03
N SER A 102 21.91 -7.04 -14.94
CA SER A 102 23.33 -6.94 -14.60
C SER A 102 23.93 -8.30 -14.23
N LYS A 103 23.26 -9.09 -13.39
CA LYS A 103 23.73 -10.45 -13.01
C LYS A 103 23.87 -11.37 -14.24
N LYS A 104 22.92 -11.29 -15.19
CA LYS A 104 22.96 -12.11 -16.42
C LYS A 104 24.15 -11.78 -17.34
N LYS A 105 24.64 -10.54 -17.35
CA LYS A 105 25.83 -10.16 -18.12
C LYS A 105 27.14 -10.70 -17.52
N VAL A 106 27.24 -10.79 -16.20
CA VAL A 106 28.45 -11.29 -15.52
C VAL A 106 28.62 -12.80 -15.69
N HIS A 107 27.52 -13.57 -15.79
CA HIS A 107 27.59 -15.03 -15.95
C HIS A 107 27.83 -15.51 -17.39
N ASN A 108 27.70 -14.62 -18.39
CA ASN A 108 27.89 -14.94 -19.82
C ASN A 108 29.27 -14.52 -20.36
N ASN A 109 30.17 -14.03 -19.51
CA ASN A 109 31.58 -13.73 -19.80
C ASN A 109 32.47 -14.73 -19.06
#